data_AF-A0A6L8HIE8-F1
#
_entry.id   AF-A0A6L8HIE8-F1
#
_cell.length_a   1.000
_cell.length_b   1.000
_cell.length_c   1.000
_cell.angle_alpha   90.00
_cell.angle_beta   90.00
_cell.angle_gamma   90.00
#
_symmetry.space_group_name_H-M   'P 1'
#
loop_
_entity.id
_entity.type
_entity.pdbx_description
1 polymer ?
#
loop_
_entity_poly.entity_id
_entity_poly.type
_entity_poly.pdbx_seq_one_letter_code
_entity_poly.pdbx_strand_id
1 'polypeptide(L)'
;MRRIRFATAIVPFAALFAVAPPAGALIGQDATADQTDPPQSAAEAVLASPEWMQPPQEILDAVLAPRYLNMNLSSASPDRRWFLHQVSDGQVTMDRFSRPFDELGGQFLEPQANRTRRLSIRGAVGYKLISAVDGSVTDIEVPRDARFSNASWSPDGSQLAFYAHYDTETHIYVADPENGRSRRLTREPVLATMVTSFEWTANGEEIATVLIPQGRASRPMEPRVPPGPHIKLTEDGANRLRTYASLMATPYDEELLEWHVTGQLATVAVGNRRVTRIGEPAMIRSFDFSPDGQHARVTSMRRPFSYIVPVTSFGRVEEIWDREGNVLAQLDETELNTGIRGTPAAPGVAGEEEEPERRSMFWRADGAGLTFLQMEPEPEEEEDEDTEEEPEEEEEGEQRRAPRKDRVMLWVPPFGEDDVSVVYESDQRMSSHRYSVGYEWLFVTRRPGGGGGPA
;
A
#
# COMPACT_ATOMS: atom_id res chain seq x y z
N MET A 1 -14.39 -11.43 44.58
CA MET A 1 -14.05 -10.34 45.54
C MET A 1 -12.77 -10.67 46.28
N ARG A 2 -11.65 -10.05 45.89
CA ARG A 2 -10.44 -9.85 46.70
C ARG A 2 -9.77 -8.59 46.15
N ARG A 3 -9.75 -7.51 46.95
CA ARG A 3 -9.21 -6.19 46.60
C ARG A 3 -7.73 -6.16 46.94
N ILE A 4 -6.88 -5.83 45.98
CA ILE A 4 -5.45 -5.55 46.21
C ILE A 4 -5.27 -4.03 46.11
N ARG A 5 -4.69 -3.42 47.15
CA ARG A 5 -4.42 -1.99 47.28
C ARG A 5 -3.06 -1.67 46.64
N PHE A 6 -3.02 -0.69 45.74
CA PHE A 6 -1.78 -0.05 45.29
C PHE A 6 -1.47 1.16 46.17
N ALA A 7 -0.24 1.24 46.69
CA ALA A 7 0.28 2.40 47.40
C ALA A 7 1.18 3.19 46.44
N THR A 8 0.78 4.41 46.12
CA THR A 8 1.53 5.37 45.31
C THR A 8 2.49 6.14 46.22
N ALA A 9 3.79 6.04 46.00
CA ALA A 9 4.79 6.87 46.67
C ALA A 9 5.14 8.08 45.78
N ILE A 10 4.82 9.27 46.27
CA ILE A 10 5.18 10.57 45.69
C ILE A 10 6.47 11.02 46.36
N VAL A 11 7.53 11.27 45.59
CA VAL A 11 8.79 11.85 46.08
C VAL A 11 8.82 13.34 45.72
N PRO A 12 8.97 14.28 46.68
CA PRO A 12 8.99 15.70 46.38
C PRO A 12 10.39 16.17 45.98
N PHE A 13 10.41 17.06 44.98
CA PHE A 13 11.58 17.76 44.44
C PHE A 13 11.89 18.96 45.34
N ALA A 14 13.05 18.99 46.01
CA ALA A 14 13.49 20.13 46.83
C ALA A 14 14.50 20.97 46.04
N ALA A 15 14.13 22.21 45.72
CA ALA A 15 15.01 23.21 45.12
C ALA A 15 15.90 23.85 46.19
N LEU A 16 17.22 23.78 46.03
CA LEU A 16 18.19 24.50 46.86
C LEU A 16 18.61 25.79 46.16
N PHE A 17 18.26 26.93 46.76
CA PHE A 17 18.88 28.23 46.46
C PHE A 17 20.25 28.31 47.14
N ALA A 18 21.31 28.56 46.37
CA ALA A 18 22.63 28.88 46.90
C ALA A 18 22.89 30.40 46.83
N VAL A 19 23.15 30.99 47.99
CA VAL A 19 23.54 32.38 48.23
C VAL A 19 25.03 32.54 47.92
N ALA A 20 25.39 33.54 47.12
CA ALA A 20 26.79 33.90 46.84
C ALA A 20 27.36 34.85 47.93
N PRO A 21 28.61 34.67 48.40
CA PRO A 21 29.36 35.70 49.11
C PRO A 21 30.38 36.41 48.18
N PRO A 22 30.87 37.60 48.58
CA PRO A 22 31.46 38.57 47.65
C PRO A 22 32.95 38.35 47.37
N ALA A 23 33.36 38.93 46.25
CA ALA A 23 34.73 38.99 45.76
C ALA A 23 35.71 39.65 46.75
N GLY A 24 36.84 38.98 46.98
CA GLY A 24 38.03 39.54 47.61
C GLY A 24 39.26 39.09 46.84
N ALA A 25 39.92 40.05 46.18
CA ALA A 25 41.16 39.83 45.44
C ALA A 25 42.36 39.75 46.40
N LEU A 26 43.18 38.71 46.28
CA LEU A 26 44.57 38.70 46.74
C LEU A 26 45.43 38.03 45.67
N ILE A 27 46.35 38.83 45.14
CA ILE A 27 47.41 38.46 44.20
C ILE A 27 48.48 37.67 44.95
N GLY A 28 48.92 36.53 44.44
CA GLY A 28 50.09 35.85 44.98
C GLY A 28 50.43 34.48 44.38
N GLN A 29 51.43 34.51 43.50
CA GLN A 29 52.47 33.48 43.27
C GLN A 29 52.18 32.31 42.32
N ASP A 30 53.12 32.22 41.37
CA ASP A 30 53.35 31.17 40.38
C ASP A 30 53.26 29.76 40.96
N ALA A 31 52.34 28.99 40.40
CA ALA A 31 52.52 27.57 40.22
C ALA A 31 52.18 27.29 38.77
N THR A 32 53.15 26.76 38.02
CA THR A 32 52.93 26.14 36.72
C THR A 32 51.94 25.00 36.91
N ALA A 33 50.65 25.32 36.77
CA ALA A 33 49.61 24.34 36.61
C ALA A 33 49.77 23.77 35.21
N ASP A 34 50.30 22.55 35.18
CA ASP A 34 50.13 21.60 34.09
C ASP A 34 48.72 21.78 33.50
N GLN A 35 48.62 22.24 32.26
CA GLN A 35 47.37 22.18 31.50
C GLN A 35 47.16 20.70 31.13
N THR A 36 46.83 19.88 32.12
CA THR A 36 46.09 18.66 31.85
C THR A 36 44.69 19.12 31.46
N ASP A 37 44.34 18.98 30.18
CA ASP A 37 42.96 19.05 29.71
C ASP A 37 42.04 18.36 30.74
N PRO A 38 40.90 18.95 31.11
CA PRO A 38 39.94 18.27 31.97
C PRO A 38 39.62 16.90 31.35
N PRO A 39 39.50 15.82 32.14
CA PRO A 39 39.21 14.51 31.59
C PRO A 39 37.95 14.64 30.73
N GLN A 40 38.09 14.45 29.41
CA GLN A 40 36.97 14.43 28.47
C GLN A 40 35.88 13.59 29.14
N SER A 41 34.73 14.19 29.38
CA SER A 41 33.64 13.46 30.01
C SER A 41 33.36 12.22 29.16
N ALA A 42 32.96 11.11 29.78
CA ALA A 42 32.62 9.91 29.01
C ALA A 42 31.62 10.21 27.88
N ALA A 43 30.78 11.25 28.04
CA ALA A 43 29.89 11.77 27.00
C ALA A 43 30.62 12.47 25.84
N GLU A 44 31.65 13.28 26.10
CA GLU A 44 32.46 13.93 25.04
C GLU A 44 33.32 12.93 24.29
N ALA A 45 33.90 11.94 24.99
CA ALA A 45 34.64 10.85 24.34
C ALA A 45 33.72 9.99 23.45
N VAL A 46 32.46 9.80 23.89
CA VAL A 46 31.40 9.19 23.09
C VAL A 46 31.11 10.04 21.86
N LEU A 47 30.77 11.33 22.02
CA LEU A 47 30.46 12.22 20.89
C LEU A 47 31.63 12.45 19.92
N ALA A 48 32.88 12.29 20.37
CA ALA A 48 34.07 12.41 19.56
C ALA A 48 34.45 11.12 18.79
N SER A 49 33.77 9.99 19.06
CA SER A 49 34.06 8.72 18.39
C SER A 49 33.62 8.76 16.92
N PRO A 50 34.48 8.39 15.96
CA PRO A 50 34.09 8.24 14.56
C PRO A 50 33.37 6.90 14.28
N GLU A 51 33.28 6.01 15.27
CA GLU A 51 32.70 4.67 15.14
C GLU A 51 31.30 4.57 15.74
N TRP A 52 30.54 3.54 15.31
CA TRP A 52 29.27 3.19 15.94
C TRP A 52 29.48 2.80 17.40
N MET A 53 28.86 3.55 18.30
CA MET A 53 28.92 3.25 19.73
C MET A 53 27.75 2.39 20.16
N GLN A 54 28.01 1.49 21.10
CA GLN A 54 26.95 0.74 21.75
C GLN A 54 26.26 1.63 22.80
N PRO A 55 24.92 1.63 22.83
CA PRO A 55 24.20 2.30 23.91
C PRO A 55 24.41 1.54 25.23
N PRO A 56 24.07 2.15 26.39
CA PRO A 56 24.02 1.45 27.67
C PRO A 56 23.25 0.12 27.59
N GLN A 57 23.66 -0.85 28.40
CA GLN A 57 23.16 -2.23 28.32
C GLN A 57 21.64 -2.32 28.45
N GLU A 58 21.02 -1.48 29.27
CA GLU A 58 19.58 -1.47 29.48
C GLU A 58 18.81 -1.08 28.20
N ILE A 59 19.37 -0.14 27.42
CA ILE A 59 18.81 0.25 26.12
C ILE A 59 19.07 -0.85 25.10
N LEU A 60 20.28 -1.41 25.09
CA LEU A 60 20.64 -2.50 24.20
C LEU A 60 19.72 -3.71 24.40
N ASP A 61 19.50 -4.13 25.64
CA ASP A 61 18.61 -5.23 26.02
C ASP A 61 17.15 -4.91 25.64
N ALA A 62 16.69 -3.67 25.86
CA ALA A 62 15.34 -3.26 25.49
C ALA A 62 15.09 -3.28 23.96
N VAL A 63 16.11 -2.90 23.18
CA VAL A 63 16.07 -2.87 21.70
C VAL A 63 16.22 -4.27 21.10
N LEU A 64 17.10 -5.10 21.66
CA LEU A 64 17.39 -6.46 21.21
C LEU A 64 16.47 -7.52 21.84
N ALA A 65 15.58 -7.12 22.75
CA ALA A 65 14.55 -8.00 23.29
C ALA A 65 13.85 -8.75 22.14
N PRO A 66 13.72 -10.08 22.22
CA PRO A 66 13.30 -10.91 21.09
C PRO A 66 11.78 -10.86 20.88
N ARG A 67 11.22 -9.65 20.75
CA ARG A 67 9.78 -9.40 20.50
C ARG A 67 9.30 -10.04 19.21
N TYR A 68 10.22 -10.31 18.28
CA TYR A 68 9.96 -11.06 17.05
C TYR A 68 9.59 -12.53 17.30
N LEU A 69 9.86 -13.07 18.50
CA LEU A 69 9.39 -14.38 18.95
C LEU A 69 7.96 -14.35 19.52
N ASN A 70 7.34 -13.18 19.65
CA ASN A 70 5.95 -13.10 20.06
C ASN A 70 5.05 -13.76 19.01
N MET A 71 4.24 -14.70 19.45
CA MET A 71 3.34 -15.46 18.59
C MET A 71 1.93 -14.88 18.69
N ASN A 72 1.32 -14.60 17.54
CA ASN A 72 -0.08 -14.22 17.43
C ASN A 72 -0.81 -15.22 16.53
N LEU A 73 -1.96 -15.74 17.00
CA LEU A 73 -2.78 -16.72 16.30
C LEU A 73 -3.84 -16.02 15.43
N SER A 74 -3.43 -15.07 14.60
CA SER A 74 -4.34 -14.26 13.76
C SER A 74 -4.46 -14.73 12.31
N SER A 75 -3.50 -15.53 11.83
CA SER A 75 -3.39 -15.95 10.43
C SER A 75 -3.83 -17.40 10.24
N ALA A 76 -5.12 -17.66 10.50
CA ALA A 76 -5.71 -18.98 10.35
C ALA A 76 -5.85 -19.38 8.86
N SER A 77 -5.66 -20.66 8.56
CA SER A 77 -6.03 -21.24 7.26
C SER A 77 -7.56 -21.18 7.07
N PRO A 78 -8.08 -21.15 5.82
CA PRO A 78 -9.51 -21.14 5.54
C PRO A 78 -10.29 -22.29 6.20
N ASP A 79 -9.70 -23.49 6.23
CA ASP A 79 -10.23 -24.68 6.90
C ASP A 79 -10.06 -24.66 8.44
N ARG A 80 -9.43 -23.61 8.97
CA ARG A 80 -9.14 -23.37 10.40
C ARG A 80 -8.28 -24.44 11.07
N ARG A 81 -7.54 -25.23 10.29
CA ARG A 81 -6.64 -26.27 10.83
C ARG A 81 -5.30 -25.71 11.29
N TRP A 82 -4.84 -24.61 10.71
CA TRP A 82 -3.49 -24.09 10.93
C TRP A 82 -3.52 -22.61 11.28
N PHE A 83 -2.65 -22.19 12.19
CA PHE A 83 -2.25 -20.79 12.34
C PHE A 83 -0.84 -20.61 11.78
N LEU A 84 -0.67 -19.65 10.89
CA LEU A 84 0.63 -19.25 10.38
C LEU A 84 1.34 -18.33 11.37
N HIS A 85 2.55 -18.71 11.78
CA HIS A 85 3.48 -17.87 12.49
C HIS A 85 4.68 -17.54 11.61
N GLN A 86 4.84 -16.26 11.30
CA GLN A 86 5.98 -15.74 10.55
C GLN A 86 7.15 -15.48 11.50
N VAL A 87 8.30 -16.09 11.21
CA VAL A 87 9.52 -15.97 12.02
C VAL A 87 10.34 -14.79 11.52
N SER A 88 10.55 -13.79 12.37
CA SER A 88 11.44 -12.65 12.09
C SER A 88 12.80 -12.84 12.79
N ASP A 89 13.87 -12.28 12.23
CA ASP A 89 15.21 -12.20 12.83
C ASP A 89 15.44 -10.88 13.58
N GLY A 90 14.38 -10.08 13.76
CA GLY A 90 14.41 -8.84 14.53
C GLY A 90 14.77 -7.62 13.69
N GLN A 91 15.72 -6.83 14.18
CA GLN A 91 16.06 -5.53 13.60
C GLN A 91 16.76 -5.68 12.25
N VAL A 92 16.57 -4.69 11.38
CA VAL A 92 17.30 -4.62 10.10
C VAL A 92 18.77 -4.34 10.36
N THR A 93 19.65 -5.14 9.76
CA THR A 93 21.10 -4.95 9.84
C THR A 93 21.54 -3.84 8.89
N MET A 94 22.67 -3.19 9.21
CA MET A 94 23.16 -2.04 8.42
C MET A 94 23.57 -2.44 7.00
N ASP A 95 24.15 -3.63 6.80
CA ASP A 95 24.48 -4.16 5.46
C ASP A 95 23.23 -4.28 4.57
N ARG A 96 22.08 -4.65 5.16
CA ARG A 96 20.80 -4.75 4.45
C ARG A 96 20.17 -3.39 4.23
N PHE A 97 20.23 -2.53 5.24
CA PHE A 97 19.66 -1.18 5.17
C PHE A 97 20.43 -0.29 4.18
N SER A 98 21.73 -0.50 4.02
CA SER A 98 22.59 0.30 3.12
C SER A 98 22.63 -0.19 1.66
N ARG A 99 21.89 -1.25 1.31
CA ARG A 99 21.80 -1.73 -0.08
C ARG A 99 21.34 -0.59 -1.01
N PRO A 100 21.96 -0.41 -2.19
CA PRO A 100 21.56 0.64 -3.13
C PRO A 100 20.10 0.49 -3.57
N PHE A 101 19.40 1.61 -3.68
CA PHE A 101 18.05 1.71 -4.19
C PHE A 101 17.88 3.02 -4.96
N ASP A 102 16.92 3.03 -5.89
CA ASP A 102 16.49 4.22 -6.59
C ASP A 102 15.29 4.83 -5.85
N GLU A 103 15.27 6.15 -5.76
CA GLU A 103 14.23 6.94 -5.08
C GLU A 103 13.45 7.74 -6.12
N LEU A 104 12.24 7.28 -6.45
CA LEU A 104 11.48 7.75 -7.60
C LEU A 104 10.06 8.11 -7.17
N GLY A 105 9.81 9.41 -6.93
CA GLY A 105 8.48 9.92 -6.58
C GLY A 105 7.86 9.25 -5.35
N GLY A 106 8.66 9.06 -4.30
CA GLY A 106 8.28 8.39 -3.05
C GLY A 106 8.36 6.86 -3.10
N GLN A 107 8.74 6.26 -4.23
CA GLN A 107 9.05 4.84 -4.33
C GLN A 107 10.53 4.59 -4.05
N PHE A 108 10.82 3.55 -3.28
CA PHE A 108 12.18 3.10 -2.99
C PHE A 108 12.38 1.72 -3.60
N LEU A 109 13.10 1.64 -4.71
CA LEU A 109 13.13 0.47 -5.60
C LEU A 109 14.55 -0.09 -5.70
N GLU A 110 14.71 -1.40 -5.52
CA GLU A 110 16.00 -2.08 -5.64
C GLU A 110 16.17 -2.58 -7.09
N PRO A 111 17.03 -1.95 -7.92
CA PRO A 111 17.14 -2.30 -9.34
C PRO A 111 17.71 -3.70 -9.56
N GLN A 112 18.56 -4.18 -8.67
CA GLN A 112 19.12 -5.53 -8.76
C GLN A 112 18.07 -6.61 -8.51
N ALA A 113 17.14 -6.36 -7.59
CA ALA A 113 16.16 -7.34 -7.14
C ALA A 113 14.75 -7.15 -7.73
N ASN A 114 14.53 -6.06 -8.47
CA ASN A 114 13.25 -5.70 -9.10
C ASN A 114 12.08 -5.69 -8.10
N ARG A 115 12.30 -5.09 -6.94
CA ARG A 115 11.32 -5.02 -5.86
C ARG A 115 11.40 -3.71 -5.09
N THR A 116 10.32 -3.37 -4.37
CA THR A 116 10.40 -2.32 -3.36
C THR A 116 11.35 -2.71 -2.23
N ARG A 117 12.17 -1.74 -1.80
CA ARG A 117 13.10 -1.87 -0.67
C ARG A 117 12.44 -2.36 0.60
N ARG A 118 11.15 -2.02 0.80
CA ARG A 118 10.35 -2.46 1.96
C ARG A 118 10.39 -3.97 2.16
N LEU A 119 10.37 -4.75 1.08
CA LEU A 119 10.38 -6.21 1.13
C LEU A 119 11.75 -6.78 1.58
N SER A 120 12.84 -6.12 1.22
CA SER A 120 14.18 -6.49 1.68
C SER A 120 14.38 -6.20 3.16
N ILE A 121 13.90 -5.05 3.64
CA ILE A 121 14.15 -4.65 5.03
C ILE A 121 13.17 -5.27 6.04
N ARG A 122 11.96 -5.68 5.61
CA ARG A 122 10.90 -6.23 6.49
C ARG A 122 10.53 -7.70 6.24
N GLY A 123 11.37 -8.47 5.55
CA GLY A 123 11.13 -9.90 5.33
C GLY A 123 11.34 -10.76 6.59
N ALA A 124 10.69 -11.91 6.63
CA ALA A 124 10.92 -13.00 7.57
C ALA A 124 12.10 -13.88 7.18
N VAL A 125 12.51 -14.72 8.11
CA VAL A 125 13.55 -15.74 7.93
C VAL A 125 12.98 -17.16 7.94
N GLY A 126 11.68 -17.33 8.19
CA GLY A 126 11.00 -18.61 8.06
C GLY A 126 9.52 -18.53 8.42
N TYR A 127 8.84 -19.68 8.34
CA TYR A 127 7.45 -19.85 8.74
C TYR A 127 7.29 -21.10 9.59
N LYS A 128 6.40 -21.00 10.58
CA LYS A 128 5.93 -22.12 11.40
C LYS A 128 4.42 -22.20 11.27
N LEU A 129 3.90 -23.41 11.19
CA LEU A 129 2.46 -23.68 11.25
C LEU A 129 2.13 -24.30 12.59
N ILE A 130 1.09 -23.78 13.23
CA ILE A 130 0.62 -24.26 14.53
C ILE A 130 -0.73 -24.90 14.30
N SER A 131 -0.85 -26.18 14.61
CA SER A 131 -2.11 -26.91 14.54
C SER A 131 -3.11 -26.30 15.52
N ALA A 132 -4.31 -25.98 15.02
CA ALA A 132 -5.41 -25.49 15.84
C ALA A 132 -6.04 -26.60 16.71
N VAL A 133 -5.73 -27.87 16.43
CA VAL A 133 -6.32 -29.03 17.10
C VAL A 133 -5.57 -29.37 18.39
N ASP A 134 -4.24 -29.46 18.32
CA ASP A 134 -3.38 -29.94 19.40
C ASP A 134 -2.19 -29.02 19.72
N GLY A 135 -2.04 -27.92 18.98
CA GLY A 135 -0.95 -26.96 19.16
C GLY A 135 0.40 -27.45 18.64
N SER A 136 0.47 -28.59 17.92
CA SER A 136 1.72 -29.06 17.33
C SER A 136 2.29 -28.04 16.33
N VAL A 137 3.61 -27.90 16.28
CA VAL A 137 4.28 -26.96 15.40
C VAL A 137 5.02 -27.67 14.27
N THR A 138 4.72 -27.29 13.03
CA THR A 138 5.40 -27.74 11.82
C THR A 138 6.25 -26.60 11.27
N ASP A 139 7.54 -26.84 11.06
CA ASP A 139 8.42 -25.91 10.35
C ASP A 139 8.21 -25.99 8.84
N ILE A 140 8.04 -24.85 8.18
CA ILE A 140 8.06 -24.80 6.71
C ILE A 140 9.51 -24.80 6.23
N GLU A 141 9.86 -25.76 5.39
CA GLU A 141 11.13 -25.78 4.68
C GLU A 141 11.19 -24.57 3.75
N VAL A 142 12.11 -23.65 4.04
CA VAL A 142 12.34 -22.46 3.22
C VAL A 142 13.73 -22.51 2.60
N PRO A 143 13.95 -21.94 1.40
CA PRO A 143 15.28 -21.90 0.79
C PRO A 143 16.26 -21.11 1.66
N ARG A 144 17.54 -21.49 1.60
CA ARG A 144 18.62 -20.70 2.24
C ARG A 144 18.83 -19.38 1.48
N ASP A 145 19.47 -18.43 2.15
CA ASP A 145 19.90 -17.16 1.58
C ASP A 145 18.76 -16.33 0.95
N ALA A 146 17.56 -16.49 1.48
CA ALA A 146 16.37 -15.74 1.09
C ALA A 146 15.64 -15.20 2.32
N ARG A 147 14.87 -14.12 2.11
CA ARG A 147 13.89 -13.61 3.07
C ARG A 147 12.49 -13.85 2.56
N PHE A 148 11.50 -13.87 3.45
CA PHE A 148 10.15 -14.27 3.07
C PHE A 148 9.10 -13.21 3.41
N SER A 149 8.06 -13.11 2.60
CA SER A 149 6.94 -12.24 2.89
C SER A 149 5.67 -12.72 2.20
N ASN A 150 4.56 -12.03 2.48
CA ASN A 150 3.29 -12.18 1.77
C ASN A 150 2.81 -13.62 1.68
N ALA A 151 2.88 -14.33 2.81
CA ALA A 151 2.36 -15.68 2.89
C ALA A 151 0.83 -15.64 2.79
N SER A 152 0.27 -16.52 1.97
CA SER A 152 -1.17 -16.58 1.68
C SER A 152 -1.61 -18.03 1.48
N TRP A 153 -2.70 -18.41 2.15
CA TRP A 153 -3.29 -19.74 2.02
C TRP A 153 -4.04 -19.88 0.70
N SER A 154 -3.99 -21.06 0.09
CA SER A 154 -4.91 -21.44 -0.98
C SER A 154 -6.36 -21.37 -0.47
N PRO A 155 -7.36 -21.15 -1.35
CA PRO A 155 -8.76 -20.99 -0.93
C PRO A 155 -9.31 -22.18 -0.13
N ASP A 156 -8.83 -23.39 -0.42
CA ASP A 156 -9.18 -24.63 0.27
C ASP A 156 -8.35 -24.88 1.56
N GLY A 157 -7.34 -24.04 1.83
CA GLY A 157 -6.41 -24.17 2.96
C GLY A 157 -5.38 -25.30 2.83
N SER A 158 -5.34 -26.01 1.69
CA SER A 158 -4.44 -27.16 1.51
C SER A 158 -2.99 -26.79 1.23
N GLN A 159 -2.71 -25.53 0.86
CA GLN A 159 -1.38 -25.05 0.51
C GLN A 159 -1.11 -23.65 1.04
N LEU A 160 0.16 -23.37 1.32
CA LEU A 160 0.63 -22.04 1.68
C LEU A 160 1.59 -21.52 0.60
N ALA A 161 1.25 -20.41 -0.04
CA ALA A 161 2.17 -19.70 -0.93
C ALA A 161 2.86 -18.55 -0.20
N PHE A 162 4.07 -18.18 -0.63
CA PHE A 162 4.80 -17.03 -0.09
C PHE A 162 5.86 -16.53 -1.07
N TYR A 163 6.31 -15.29 -0.91
CA TYR A 163 7.49 -14.78 -1.62
C TYR A 163 8.78 -15.23 -0.96
N ALA A 164 9.75 -15.63 -1.78
CA ALA A 164 11.15 -15.78 -1.42
C ALA A 164 11.97 -14.70 -2.14
N HIS A 165 12.62 -13.86 -1.36
CA HIS A 165 13.43 -12.71 -1.75
C HIS A 165 14.91 -13.07 -1.65
N TYR A 166 15.52 -13.39 -2.78
CA TYR A 166 16.97 -13.55 -2.92
C TYR A 166 17.64 -12.18 -3.11
N ASP A 167 18.96 -12.15 -3.23
CA ASP A 167 19.68 -10.89 -3.46
C ASP A 167 19.32 -10.20 -4.77
N THR A 168 19.02 -10.96 -5.83
CA THR A 168 18.76 -10.43 -7.19
C THR A 168 17.37 -10.75 -7.74
N GLU A 169 16.59 -11.60 -7.07
CA GLU A 169 15.30 -12.03 -7.60
C GLU A 169 14.27 -12.31 -6.50
N THR A 170 13.00 -12.19 -6.86
CA THR A 170 11.87 -12.60 -6.03
C THR A 170 11.10 -13.70 -6.73
N HIS A 171 10.80 -14.78 -6.01
CA HIS A 171 10.02 -15.92 -6.50
C HIS A 171 8.86 -16.27 -5.60
N ILE A 172 7.83 -16.91 -6.16
CA ILE A 172 6.74 -17.49 -5.39
C ILE A 172 7.11 -18.95 -5.09
N TYR A 173 6.93 -19.34 -3.83
CA TYR A 173 7.03 -20.69 -3.35
C TYR A 173 5.66 -21.16 -2.88
N VAL A 174 5.44 -22.47 -2.94
CA VAL A 174 4.24 -23.13 -2.42
C VAL A 174 4.70 -24.26 -1.50
N ALA A 175 4.10 -24.33 -0.32
CA ALA A 175 4.36 -25.31 0.71
C ALA A 175 3.14 -26.16 1.04
N ASP A 176 3.42 -27.41 1.38
CA ASP A 176 2.47 -28.36 1.94
C ASP A 176 2.44 -28.19 3.47
N PRO A 177 1.31 -27.81 4.08
CA PRO A 177 1.23 -27.57 5.52
C PRO A 177 1.35 -28.86 6.35
N GLU A 178 1.03 -30.03 5.81
CA GLU A 178 1.04 -31.30 6.55
C GLU A 178 2.46 -31.80 6.83
N ASN A 179 3.39 -31.59 5.88
CA ASN A 179 4.77 -32.06 6.00
C ASN A 179 5.83 -30.95 5.95
N GLY A 180 5.40 -29.69 5.77
CA GLY A 180 6.28 -28.51 5.76
C GLY A 180 7.12 -28.33 4.50
N ARG A 181 7.10 -29.27 3.55
CA ARG A 181 7.93 -29.17 2.34
C ARG A 181 7.45 -28.04 1.44
N SER A 182 8.38 -27.30 0.87
CA SER A 182 8.07 -26.27 -0.12
C SER A 182 8.82 -26.47 -1.44
N ARG A 183 8.30 -25.84 -2.49
CA ARG A 183 8.93 -25.80 -3.82
C ARG A 183 8.75 -24.44 -4.46
N ARG A 184 9.74 -24.04 -5.27
CA ARG A 184 9.65 -22.85 -6.13
C ARG A 184 8.57 -23.06 -7.20
N LEU A 185 7.59 -22.16 -7.22
CA LEU A 185 6.50 -22.14 -8.20
C LEU A 185 6.92 -21.37 -9.46
N THR A 186 7.38 -20.13 -9.31
CA THR A 186 7.73 -19.27 -10.46
C THR A 186 9.12 -19.59 -11.00
N ARG A 187 9.26 -19.71 -12.32
CA ARG A 187 10.58 -19.83 -12.97
C ARG A 187 11.16 -18.45 -13.21
N GLU A 188 10.36 -17.56 -13.78
CA GLU A 188 10.65 -16.15 -13.96
C GLU A 188 10.53 -15.36 -12.65
N PRO A 189 11.33 -14.29 -12.46
CA PRO A 189 11.19 -13.43 -11.30
C PRO A 189 9.89 -12.64 -11.32
N VAL A 190 9.34 -12.44 -10.12
CA VAL A 190 8.22 -11.53 -9.86
C VAL A 190 8.73 -10.10 -9.84
N LEU A 191 7.98 -9.19 -10.49
CA LEU A 191 8.20 -7.76 -10.40
C LEU A 191 7.48 -7.20 -9.18
N ALA A 192 8.14 -7.22 -8.02
CA ALA A 192 7.54 -6.84 -6.74
C ALA A 192 7.74 -5.35 -6.41
N THR A 193 7.58 -4.46 -7.40
CA THR A 193 7.79 -3.00 -7.26
C THR A 193 6.52 -2.30 -6.80
N MET A 194 5.53 -2.13 -7.68
CA MET A 194 4.23 -1.55 -7.33
C MET A 194 3.27 -2.61 -6.79
N VAL A 195 3.19 -3.76 -7.47
CA VAL A 195 2.40 -4.89 -7.00
C VAL A 195 3.24 -5.73 -6.06
N THR A 196 2.92 -5.67 -4.77
CA THR A 196 3.66 -6.37 -3.71
C THR A 196 2.87 -7.52 -3.11
N SER A 197 1.99 -8.15 -3.89
CA SER A 197 1.19 -9.32 -3.51
C SER A 197 0.97 -10.22 -4.73
N PHE A 198 0.47 -11.42 -4.48
CA PHE A 198 -0.03 -12.35 -5.49
C PHE A 198 -1.39 -12.87 -5.02
N GLU A 199 -2.20 -13.39 -5.93
CA GLU A 199 -3.55 -13.87 -5.62
C GLU A 199 -3.71 -15.31 -6.08
N TRP A 200 -4.38 -16.13 -5.27
CA TRP A 200 -4.84 -17.43 -5.71
C TRP A 200 -6.10 -17.25 -6.55
N THR A 201 -6.23 -18.00 -7.65
CA THR A 201 -7.54 -18.18 -8.28
C THR A 201 -8.49 -18.88 -7.31
N ALA A 202 -9.80 -18.64 -7.37
CA ALA A 202 -10.70 -19.18 -6.33
C ALA A 202 -10.76 -20.71 -6.32
N ASN A 203 -10.43 -21.38 -7.44
CA ASN A 203 -10.28 -22.82 -7.51
C ASN A 203 -8.94 -23.34 -6.94
N GLY A 204 -8.01 -22.46 -6.57
CA GLY A 204 -6.69 -22.80 -6.02
C GLY A 204 -5.68 -23.39 -7.00
N GLU A 205 -6.00 -23.45 -8.30
CA GLU A 205 -5.17 -24.13 -9.30
C GLU A 205 -4.07 -23.24 -9.88
N GLU A 206 -4.20 -21.91 -9.80
CA GLU A 206 -3.25 -20.95 -10.31
C GLU A 206 -2.98 -19.83 -9.29
N ILE A 207 -1.83 -19.17 -9.45
CA ILE A 207 -1.49 -17.94 -8.74
C ILE A 207 -1.27 -16.82 -9.75
N ALA A 208 -2.03 -15.74 -9.61
CA ALA A 208 -1.88 -14.49 -10.34
C ALA A 208 -0.79 -13.61 -9.72
N THR A 209 0.05 -13.01 -10.56
CA THR A 209 1.12 -12.10 -10.14
C THR A 209 1.60 -11.24 -11.31
N VAL A 210 2.46 -10.27 -11.04
CA VAL A 210 3.15 -9.48 -12.07
C VAL A 210 4.58 -10.02 -12.22
N LEU A 211 4.91 -10.50 -13.41
CA LEU A 211 6.25 -11.01 -13.73
C LEU A 211 7.08 -9.92 -14.41
N ILE A 212 8.41 -10.07 -14.32
CA ILE A 212 9.30 -9.30 -15.19
C ILE A 212 8.98 -9.67 -16.66
N PRO A 213 8.76 -8.69 -17.56
CA PRO A 213 8.46 -8.97 -18.96
C PRO A 213 9.57 -9.75 -19.65
N GLN A 214 9.19 -10.69 -20.53
CA GLN A 214 10.16 -11.33 -21.41
C GLN A 214 10.75 -10.29 -22.35
N GLY A 215 12.08 -10.31 -22.51
CA GLY A 215 12.76 -9.34 -23.38
C GLY A 215 12.73 -7.90 -22.85
N ARG A 216 12.47 -7.67 -21.56
CA ARG A 216 12.56 -6.32 -20.95
C ARG A 216 13.89 -5.66 -21.33
N ALA A 217 13.81 -4.39 -21.74
CA ALA A 217 14.98 -3.60 -22.09
C ALA A 217 16.01 -3.54 -20.93
N SER A 218 17.27 -3.28 -21.27
CA SER A 218 18.29 -2.97 -20.29
C SER A 218 17.88 -1.74 -19.48
N ARG A 219 18.31 -1.70 -18.22
CA ARG A 219 18.10 -0.53 -17.35
C ARG A 219 18.60 0.74 -18.07
N PRO A 220 17.81 1.83 -18.08
CA PRO A 220 18.26 3.12 -18.56
C PRO A 220 19.58 3.55 -17.89
N MET A 221 20.45 4.22 -18.63
CA MET A 221 21.70 4.76 -18.11
C MET A 221 21.56 6.26 -17.92
N GLU A 222 21.97 6.76 -16.76
CA GLU A 222 21.95 8.19 -16.50
C GLU A 222 22.85 8.93 -17.51
N PRO A 223 22.32 9.94 -18.22
CA PRO A 223 23.09 10.66 -19.22
C PRO A 223 24.20 11.46 -18.55
N ARG A 224 25.43 11.31 -19.05
CA ARG A 224 26.61 12.05 -18.52
C ARG A 224 26.55 13.55 -18.80
N VAL A 225 25.83 13.94 -19.84
CA VAL A 225 25.61 15.32 -20.23
C VAL A 225 24.12 15.59 -20.07
N PRO A 226 23.71 16.55 -19.23
CA PRO A 226 22.31 16.90 -19.09
C PRO A 226 21.71 17.27 -20.47
N PRO A 227 20.56 16.70 -20.85
CA PRO A 227 19.96 16.95 -22.16
C PRO A 227 19.50 18.40 -22.34
N GLY A 228 19.28 19.12 -21.24
CA GLY A 228 18.89 20.51 -21.23
C GLY A 228 18.69 21.05 -19.81
N PRO A 229 18.31 22.32 -19.65
CA PRO A 229 17.96 22.88 -18.35
C PRO A 229 16.67 22.25 -17.81
N HIS A 230 16.54 22.22 -16.48
CA HIS A 230 15.27 21.86 -15.86
C HIS A 230 14.27 23.00 -16.02
N ILE A 231 13.17 22.75 -16.71
CA ILE A 231 12.10 23.72 -16.92
C ILE A 231 11.04 23.50 -15.84
N LYS A 232 10.80 24.52 -15.03
CA LYS A 232 9.68 24.56 -14.09
C LYS A 232 8.80 25.74 -14.47
N LEU A 233 7.54 25.46 -14.79
CA LEU A 233 6.53 26.46 -15.08
C LEU A 233 5.69 26.66 -13.82
N THR A 234 5.45 27.92 -13.47
CA THR A 234 4.49 28.28 -12.44
C THR A 234 3.19 28.64 -13.15
N GLU A 235 2.09 28.05 -12.72
CA GLU A 235 0.74 28.35 -13.22
C GLU A 235 0.03 29.29 -12.23
N ASP A 236 -0.93 30.07 -12.73
CA ASP A 236 -1.75 30.94 -11.88
C ASP A 236 -2.68 30.08 -10.99
N GLY A 237 -2.65 30.34 -9.68
CA GLY A 237 -3.47 29.63 -8.70
C GLY A 237 -2.77 29.41 -7.36
N ALA A 238 -3.56 29.25 -6.30
CA ALA A 238 -3.04 28.91 -4.98
C ALA A 238 -2.85 27.39 -4.87
N ASN A 239 -1.63 26.90 -5.06
CA ASN A 239 -1.35 25.48 -4.87
C ASN A 239 -1.08 25.17 -3.38
N ARG A 240 -1.95 24.37 -2.75
CA ARG A 240 -1.85 23.98 -1.31
C ARG A 240 -1.27 22.57 -1.15
N LEU A 241 -0.23 22.22 -1.89
CA LEU A 241 0.49 20.97 -1.65
C LEU A 241 1.25 21.02 -0.32
N ARG A 242 1.19 19.91 0.43
CA ARG A 242 2.17 19.65 1.49
C ARG A 242 3.56 19.49 0.86
N THR A 243 4.60 19.68 1.67
CA THR A 243 5.95 19.29 1.28
C THR A 243 6.01 17.77 1.10
N TYR A 244 6.37 17.33 -0.10
CA TYR A 244 6.72 15.95 -0.41
C TYR A 244 8.24 15.80 -0.42
N ALA A 245 8.72 14.76 0.25
CA ALA A 245 10.09 14.30 0.09
C ALA A 245 10.15 13.36 -1.13
N SER A 246 11.36 13.09 -1.64
CA SER A 246 11.60 11.98 -2.57
C SER A 246 10.92 12.09 -3.93
N LEU A 247 10.72 13.31 -4.43
CA LEU A 247 10.13 13.54 -5.75
C LEU A 247 11.12 13.21 -6.87
N MET A 248 10.61 12.88 -8.05
CA MET A 248 11.45 12.78 -9.25
C MET A 248 12.01 14.16 -9.61
N ALA A 249 13.17 14.19 -10.26
CA ALA A 249 13.90 15.40 -10.56
C ALA A 249 14.26 15.56 -12.05
N THR A 250 14.38 14.45 -12.79
CA THR A 250 14.90 14.46 -14.16
C THR A 250 14.07 13.60 -15.13
N PRO A 251 14.15 13.85 -16.45
CA PRO A 251 13.56 12.94 -17.44
C PRO A 251 14.13 11.52 -17.37
N TYR A 252 15.38 11.35 -16.92
CA TYR A 252 15.95 10.04 -16.66
C TYR A 252 15.21 9.30 -15.53
N ASP A 253 14.75 10.01 -14.49
CA ASP A 253 13.95 9.41 -13.42
C ASP A 253 12.60 8.89 -13.95
N GLU A 254 12.02 9.54 -14.94
CA GLU A 254 10.79 9.05 -15.61
C GLU A 254 11.05 7.73 -16.34
N GLU A 255 12.10 7.67 -17.17
CA GLU A 255 12.50 6.47 -17.89
C GLU A 255 12.82 5.33 -16.91
N LEU A 256 13.52 5.66 -15.82
CA LEU A 256 13.92 4.70 -14.80
C LEU A 256 12.69 4.18 -14.02
N LEU A 257 11.74 5.06 -13.69
CA LEU A 257 10.48 4.66 -13.03
C LEU A 257 9.69 3.70 -13.94
N GLU A 258 9.49 4.08 -15.21
CA GLU A 258 8.77 3.24 -16.18
C GLU A 258 9.44 1.86 -16.30
N TRP A 259 10.77 1.80 -16.40
CA TRP A 259 11.51 0.54 -16.45
C TRP A 259 11.31 -0.33 -15.20
N HIS A 260 11.25 0.27 -14.01
CA HIS A 260 11.04 -0.44 -12.75
C HIS A 260 9.62 -0.97 -12.57
N VAL A 261 8.62 -0.28 -13.11
CA VAL A 261 7.21 -0.56 -12.83
C VAL A 261 6.47 -1.22 -13.99
N THR A 262 7.10 -1.28 -15.17
CA THR A 262 6.56 -2.04 -16.31
C THR A 262 6.72 -3.54 -16.08
N GLY A 263 5.60 -4.20 -15.85
CA GLY A 263 5.48 -5.63 -15.62
C GLY A 263 4.44 -6.27 -16.52
N GLN A 264 4.39 -7.59 -16.54
CA GLN A 264 3.35 -8.31 -17.28
C GLN A 264 2.51 -9.13 -16.31
N LEU A 265 1.19 -8.94 -16.36
CA LEU A 265 0.25 -9.76 -15.61
C LEU A 265 0.33 -11.20 -16.09
N ALA A 266 0.31 -12.15 -15.17
CA ALA A 266 0.35 -13.57 -15.50
C ALA A 266 -0.28 -14.42 -14.42
N THR A 267 -0.78 -15.59 -14.82
CA THR A 267 -1.10 -16.68 -13.89
C THR A 267 -0.09 -17.81 -14.01
N VAL A 268 0.20 -18.46 -12.89
CA VAL A 268 1.13 -19.58 -12.81
C VAL A 268 0.41 -20.79 -12.23
N ALA A 269 0.28 -21.83 -13.05
CA ALA A 269 -0.37 -23.07 -12.66
C ALA A 269 0.42 -23.78 -11.55
N VAL A 270 -0.27 -24.08 -10.46
CA VAL A 270 0.31 -24.63 -9.24
C VAL A 270 0.87 -26.02 -9.51
N GLY A 271 0.14 -26.88 -10.20
CA GLY A 271 0.51 -28.28 -10.43
C GLY A 271 1.74 -28.50 -11.32
N ASN A 272 1.94 -27.66 -12.35
CA ASN A 272 2.98 -27.89 -13.36
C ASN A 272 3.91 -26.68 -13.64
N ARG A 273 3.67 -25.53 -13.01
CA ARG A 273 4.44 -24.29 -13.17
C ARG A 273 4.34 -23.68 -14.58
N ARG A 274 3.26 -23.95 -15.31
CA ARG A 274 2.98 -23.30 -16.60
C ARG A 274 2.59 -21.85 -16.34
N VAL A 275 3.21 -20.93 -17.07
CA VAL A 275 2.90 -19.50 -17.04
C VAL A 275 1.94 -19.17 -18.18
N THR A 276 0.85 -18.48 -17.87
CA THR A 276 -0.07 -17.88 -18.84
C THR A 276 0.06 -16.37 -18.71
N ARG A 277 0.54 -15.69 -19.76
CA ARG A 277 0.70 -14.24 -19.77
C ARG A 277 -0.61 -13.58 -20.22
N ILE A 278 -0.97 -12.48 -19.59
CA ILE A 278 -2.22 -11.78 -19.79
C ILE A 278 -1.89 -10.37 -20.24
N GLY A 279 -2.28 -10.03 -21.47
CA GLY A 279 -2.01 -8.73 -22.08
C GLY A 279 -0.53 -8.43 -22.34
N GLU A 280 -0.30 -7.23 -22.84
CA GLU A 280 1.03 -6.68 -23.04
C GLU A 280 1.62 -6.12 -21.73
N PRO A 281 2.95 -5.99 -21.62
CA PRO A 281 3.58 -5.34 -20.47
C PRO A 281 3.06 -3.92 -20.24
N ALA A 282 2.71 -3.60 -19.00
CA ALA A 282 2.15 -2.31 -18.60
C ALA A 282 2.65 -1.89 -17.21
N MET A 283 2.50 -0.61 -16.88
CA MET A 283 2.83 -0.05 -15.55
C MET A 283 1.75 -0.38 -14.53
N ILE A 284 1.61 -1.66 -14.19
CA ILE A 284 0.55 -2.19 -13.34
C ILE A 284 0.78 -1.76 -11.89
N ARG A 285 -0.21 -1.07 -11.31
CA ARG A 285 -0.21 -0.62 -9.91
C ARG A 285 -0.87 -1.65 -8.98
N SER A 286 -1.93 -2.28 -9.46
CA SER A 286 -2.74 -3.27 -8.75
C SER A 286 -3.52 -4.10 -9.74
N PHE A 287 -3.89 -5.30 -9.32
CA PHE A 287 -4.89 -6.11 -10.00
C PHE A 287 -5.79 -6.79 -8.95
N ASP A 288 -6.96 -7.26 -9.36
CA ASP A 288 -7.92 -8.01 -8.54
C ASP A 288 -8.67 -9.00 -9.46
N PHE A 289 -8.39 -10.30 -9.33
CA PHE A 289 -9.03 -11.33 -10.15
C PHE A 289 -10.49 -11.57 -9.76
N SER A 290 -11.33 -11.78 -10.75
CA SER A 290 -12.67 -12.30 -10.52
C SER A 290 -12.57 -13.69 -9.88
N PRO A 291 -13.52 -14.07 -8.99
CA PRO A 291 -13.52 -15.38 -8.36
C PRO A 291 -13.57 -16.55 -9.33
N ASP A 292 -14.21 -16.41 -10.49
CA ASP A 292 -14.18 -17.42 -11.56
C ASP A 292 -12.82 -17.53 -12.29
N GLY A 293 -11.90 -16.60 -12.02
CA GLY A 293 -10.57 -16.50 -12.59
C GLY A 293 -10.54 -16.11 -14.07
N GLN A 294 -11.65 -15.68 -14.66
CA GLN A 294 -11.76 -15.34 -16.09
C GLN A 294 -11.49 -13.86 -16.40
N HIS A 295 -11.60 -12.99 -15.40
CA HIS A 295 -11.46 -11.57 -15.55
C HIS A 295 -10.52 -11.01 -14.48
N ALA A 296 -9.92 -9.87 -14.75
CA ALA A 296 -9.15 -9.14 -13.76
C ALA A 296 -9.44 -7.65 -13.88
N ARG A 297 -9.69 -7.01 -12.74
CA ARG A 297 -9.58 -5.55 -12.67
C ARG A 297 -8.10 -5.22 -12.62
N VAL A 298 -7.64 -4.33 -13.50
CA VAL A 298 -6.24 -3.94 -13.61
C VAL A 298 -6.16 -2.43 -13.54
N THR A 299 -5.39 -1.93 -12.57
CA THR A 299 -5.08 -0.49 -12.48
C THR A 299 -3.69 -0.26 -13.05
N SER A 300 -3.59 0.55 -14.10
CA SER A 300 -2.34 0.88 -14.77
C SER A 300 -2.02 2.37 -14.63
N MET A 301 -0.76 2.71 -14.41
CA MET A 301 -0.30 4.09 -14.38
C MET A 301 -0.21 4.67 -15.80
N ARG A 302 -0.57 5.95 -15.95
CA ARG A 302 -0.55 6.69 -17.21
C ARG A 302 0.44 7.85 -17.14
N ARG A 303 0.94 8.24 -18.31
CA ARG A 303 1.69 9.49 -18.52
C ARG A 303 0.70 10.66 -18.62
N PRO A 304 1.12 11.92 -18.36
CA PRO A 304 2.47 12.34 -17.97
C PRO A 304 2.80 12.04 -16.50
N PHE A 305 4.10 11.95 -16.20
CA PHE A 305 4.57 11.90 -14.82
C PHE A 305 4.78 13.30 -14.25
N SER A 306 5.09 13.39 -12.95
CA SER A 306 5.28 14.66 -12.27
C SER A 306 6.56 14.73 -11.44
N TYR A 307 7.12 15.94 -11.38
CA TYR A 307 8.24 16.32 -10.54
C TYR A 307 7.83 17.06 -9.26
N ILE A 308 6.53 17.31 -9.06
CA ILE A 308 6.01 18.11 -7.93
C ILE A 308 5.10 17.32 -6.98
N VAL A 309 4.63 16.15 -7.41
CA VAL A 309 3.81 15.23 -6.62
C VAL A 309 4.39 13.81 -6.68
N PRO A 310 4.15 12.96 -5.65
CA PRO A 310 4.62 11.58 -5.65
C PRO A 310 3.88 10.70 -6.67
N VAL A 311 4.41 9.51 -6.93
CA VAL A 311 3.81 8.48 -7.83
C VAL A 311 2.36 8.14 -7.45
N THR A 312 1.98 8.29 -6.18
CA THR A 312 0.58 8.07 -5.74
C THR A 312 -0.42 9.04 -6.36
N SER A 313 0.03 10.18 -6.87
CA SER A 313 -0.81 11.20 -7.52
C SER A 313 -0.74 11.15 -9.04
N PHE A 314 0.05 10.25 -9.63
CA PHE A 314 0.17 10.13 -11.08
C PHE A 314 -1.12 9.57 -11.67
N GLY A 315 -1.41 9.97 -12.90
CA GLY A 315 -2.58 9.52 -13.62
C GLY A 315 -2.63 8.00 -13.71
N ARG A 316 -3.84 7.45 -13.77
CA ARG A 316 -4.09 6.02 -13.84
C ARG A 316 -5.38 5.72 -14.56
N VAL A 317 -5.46 4.53 -15.10
CA VAL A 317 -6.70 3.94 -15.62
C VAL A 317 -6.98 2.66 -14.85
N GLU A 318 -8.25 2.37 -14.61
CA GLU A 318 -8.73 1.10 -14.12
C GLU A 318 -9.61 0.44 -15.19
N GLU A 319 -9.28 -0.79 -15.57
CA GLU A 319 -9.91 -1.53 -16.67
C GLU A 319 -10.26 -2.95 -16.21
N ILE A 320 -11.26 -3.57 -16.84
CA ILE A 320 -11.52 -5.02 -16.75
C ILE A 320 -10.85 -5.68 -17.95
N TRP A 321 -9.96 -6.64 -17.69
CA TRP A 321 -9.30 -7.44 -18.71
C TRP A 321 -9.85 -8.87 -18.71
N ASP A 322 -9.87 -9.52 -19.88
CA ASP A 322 -10.06 -10.97 -20.00
C ASP A 322 -8.75 -11.75 -19.80
N ARG A 323 -8.75 -13.07 -20.05
CA ARG A 323 -7.59 -13.95 -19.90
C ARG A 323 -6.52 -13.75 -20.96
N GLU A 324 -6.87 -13.16 -22.09
CA GLU A 324 -5.98 -12.79 -23.16
C GLU A 324 -5.36 -11.40 -22.91
N GLY A 325 -6.01 -10.58 -22.07
CA GLY A 325 -5.65 -9.21 -21.75
C GLY A 325 -6.33 -8.18 -22.64
N ASN A 326 -7.42 -8.54 -23.31
CA ASN A 326 -8.27 -7.56 -23.99
C ASN A 326 -9.06 -6.77 -22.95
N VAL A 327 -9.17 -5.47 -23.17
CA VAL A 327 -9.99 -4.59 -22.33
C VAL A 327 -11.47 -4.83 -22.66
N LEU A 328 -12.23 -5.29 -21.67
CA LEU A 328 -13.68 -5.48 -21.75
C LEU A 328 -14.44 -4.20 -21.40
N ALA A 329 -13.96 -3.46 -20.39
CA ALA A 329 -14.55 -2.19 -19.96
C ALA A 329 -13.52 -1.30 -19.24
N GLN A 330 -13.67 0.02 -19.36
CA GLN A 330 -12.96 1.00 -18.53
C GLN A 330 -13.85 1.38 -17.34
N LEU A 331 -13.30 1.30 -16.14
CA LEU A 331 -14.01 1.54 -14.88
C LEU A 331 -13.83 2.96 -14.37
N ASP A 332 -12.60 3.45 -14.41
CA ASP A 332 -12.19 4.75 -13.89
C ASP A 332 -10.97 5.24 -14.66
N GLU A 333 -10.87 6.56 -14.82
CA GLU A 333 -9.65 7.23 -15.28
C GLU A 333 -9.42 8.45 -14.41
N THR A 334 -8.27 8.45 -13.72
CA THR A 334 -7.84 9.58 -12.91
C THR A 334 -6.72 10.29 -13.65
N GLU A 335 -6.90 11.57 -13.96
CA GLU A 335 -5.81 12.40 -14.48
C GLU A 335 -4.72 12.66 -13.42
N LEU A 336 -3.56 13.15 -13.85
CA LEU A 336 -2.49 13.57 -12.95
C LEU A 336 -2.99 14.68 -12.00
N ASN A 337 -2.96 14.42 -10.69
CA ASN A 337 -3.37 15.41 -9.68
C ASN A 337 -2.16 16.20 -9.17
N THR A 338 -2.01 17.45 -9.63
CA THR A 338 -0.95 18.39 -9.20
C THR A 338 -1.33 19.27 -8.00
N GLY A 339 -2.54 19.09 -7.45
CA GLY A 339 -3.09 19.94 -6.37
C GLY A 339 -3.60 21.31 -6.81
N ILE A 340 -3.56 21.62 -8.12
CA ILE A 340 -4.04 22.90 -8.69
C ILE A 340 -5.52 22.83 -9.07
N ARG A 341 -5.99 21.69 -9.59
CA ARG A 341 -7.36 21.49 -10.12
C ARG A 341 -8.38 20.92 -9.13
N GLY A 342 -8.16 21.10 -7.84
CA GLY A 342 -9.08 20.62 -6.81
C GLY A 342 -8.49 20.78 -5.42
N THR A 343 -9.35 20.99 -4.42
CA THR A 343 -8.94 21.04 -3.02
C THR A 343 -8.14 19.77 -2.70
N PRO A 344 -6.87 19.86 -2.29
CA PRO A 344 -6.04 18.67 -2.12
C PRO A 344 -6.66 17.78 -1.05
N ALA A 345 -7.16 16.62 -1.49
CA ALA A 345 -7.44 15.51 -0.62
C ALA A 345 -6.11 15.06 -0.01
N ALA A 346 -5.79 15.55 1.19
CA ALA A 346 -4.77 14.88 2.00
C ALA A 346 -5.14 13.39 2.09
N PRO A 347 -4.20 12.45 2.25
CA PRO A 347 -4.55 11.07 2.54
C PRO A 347 -5.48 11.02 3.77
N GLY A 348 -6.76 10.72 3.56
CA GLY A 348 -7.79 10.74 4.60
C GLY A 348 -8.68 12.00 4.70
N VAL A 349 -8.53 12.98 3.79
CA VAL A 349 -9.44 14.13 3.66
C VAL A 349 -10.03 14.06 2.26
N ALA A 350 -11.34 13.88 2.13
CA ALA A 350 -12.00 13.94 0.83
C ALA A 350 -11.91 15.37 0.29
N GLY A 351 -11.32 15.55 -0.89
CA GLY A 351 -11.52 16.75 -1.67
C GLY A 351 -12.93 16.74 -2.25
N GLU A 352 -13.36 17.87 -2.82
CA GLU A 352 -14.48 17.92 -3.75
C GLU A 352 -14.04 17.25 -5.07
N GLU A 353 -13.80 15.93 -5.03
CA GLU A 353 -13.78 15.13 -6.24
C GLU A 353 -15.25 14.97 -6.67
N GLU A 354 -15.54 15.23 -7.95
CA GLU A 354 -16.80 14.76 -8.54
C GLU A 354 -16.96 13.30 -8.17
N GLU A 355 -18.07 12.96 -7.51
CA GLU A 355 -18.22 11.61 -7.01
C GLU A 355 -18.18 10.63 -8.18
N PRO A 356 -17.37 9.56 -8.10
CA PRO A 356 -17.26 8.62 -9.19
C PRO A 356 -18.65 8.04 -9.48
N GLU A 357 -19.00 7.99 -10.76
CA GLU A 357 -20.30 7.51 -11.23
C GLU A 357 -20.63 6.13 -10.64
N ARG A 358 -19.61 5.25 -10.59
CA ARG A 358 -19.65 3.94 -9.97
C ARG A 358 -18.81 3.92 -8.70
N ARG A 359 -19.41 3.63 -7.54
CA ARG A 359 -18.72 3.59 -6.24
C ARG A 359 -18.84 2.23 -5.56
N SER A 360 -17.97 1.94 -4.59
CA SER A 360 -18.03 0.70 -3.77
C SER A 360 -18.05 -0.59 -4.62
N MET A 361 -17.17 -0.69 -5.61
CA MET A 361 -17.17 -1.79 -6.58
C MET A 361 -16.37 -3.02 -6.12
N PHE A 362 -16.99 -4.21 -6.15
CA PHE A 362 -16.34 -5.48 -5.80
C PHE A 362 -16.86 -6.65 -6.64
N TRP A 363 -15.99 -7.63 -6.87
CA TRP A 363 -16.39 -8.93 -7.43
C TRP A 363 -17.33 -9.67 -6.50
N ARG A 364 -18.34 -10.34 -7.06
CA ARG A 364 -19.11 -11.33 -6.31
C ARG A 364 -18.31 -12.64 -6.21
N ALA A 365 -18.13 -13.13 -5.00
CA ALA A 365 -17.53 -14.43 -4.65
C ALA A 365 -18.20 -15.64 -5.33
N ASP A 366 -19.46 -15.54 -5.77
CA ASP A 366 -20.12 -16.58 -6.57
C ASP A 366 -19.76 -16.55 -8.07
N GLY A 367 -18.96 -15.57 -8.51
CA GLY A 367 -18.52 -15.42 -9.90
C GLY A 367 -19.56 -14.78 -10.82
N ALA A 368 -20.67 -14.27 -10.30
CA ALA A 368 -21.74 -13.71 -11.15
C ALA A 368 -21.43 -12.33 -11.77
N GLY A 369 -20.27 -11.73 -11.47
CA GLY A 369 -19.84 -10.44 -12.00
C GLY A 369 -19.49 -9.40 -10.92
N LEU A 370 -19.56 -8.12 -11.28
CA LEU A 370 -19.26 -7.00 -10.39
C LEU A 370 -20.53 -6.41 -9.81
N THR A 371 -20.43 -5.94 -8.57
CA THR A 371 -21.49 -5.12 -7.97
C THR A 371 -20.92 -3.79 -7.54
N PHE A 372 -21.67 -2.72 -7.78
CA PHE A 372 -21.28 -1.36 -7.46
C PHE A 372 -22.52 -0.55 -7.09
N LEU A 373 -22.32 0.62 -6.50
CA LEU A 373 -23.37 1.59 -6.25
C LEU A 373 -23.33 2.65 -7.34
N GLN A 374 -24.50 3.06 -7.82
CA GLN A 374 -24.66 4.12 -8.82
C GLN A 374 -25.84 4.99 -8.43
N MET A 375 -25.68 6.30 -8.56
CA MET A 375 -26.83 7.20 -8.42
C MET A 375 -27.53 7.29 -9.78
N GLU A 376 -28.86 7.30 -9.77
CA GLU A 376 -29.65 7.54 -10.99
C GLU A 376 -29.14 8.80 -11.70
N PRO A 377 -28.94 8.80 -13.04
CA PRO A 377 -28.45 9.97 -13.77
C PRO A 377 -29.35 11.19 -13.56
N GLU A 378 -28.80 12.39 -13.76
CA GLU A 378 -29.64 13.59 -13.78
C GLU A 378 -30.53 13.54 -15.02
N PRO A 379 -31.82 13.92 -14.92
CA PRO A 379 -32.64 14.09 -16.11
C PRO A 379 -32.00 15.17 -16.98
N GLU A 380 -31.90 14.90 -18.29
CA GLU A 380 -31.42 15.88 -19.26
C GLU A 380 -32.32 17.12 -19.17
N GLU A 381 -31.72 18.30 -18.94
CA GLU A 381 -32.45 19.56 -19.05
C GLU A 381 -32.78 19.72 -20.53
N GLU A 382 -34.08 19.65 -20.89
CA GLU A 382 -34.53 20.05 -22.23
C GLU A 382 -34.18 21.54 -22.37
N GLU A 383 -33.15 21.85 -23.16
CA GLU A 383 -32.90 23.22 -23.60
C GLU A 383 -34.11 23.63 -24.46
N ASP A 384 -35.06 24.33 -23.85
CA ASP A 384 -36.14 25.00 -24.55
C ASP A 384 -35.53 26.10 -25.46
N GLU A 385 -35.04 25.70 -26.64
CA GLU A 385 -34.85 26.59 -27.79
C GLU A 385 -36.25 27.03 -28.28
N ASP A 386 -36.87 27.96 -27.57
CA ASP A 386 -37.84 28.95 -28.10
C ASP A 386 -38.60 29.62 -26.94
N THR A 387 -37.95 30.53 -26.20
CA THR A 387 -38.68 31.62 -25.54
C THR A 387 -37.80 32.86 -25.37
N GLU A 388 -37.76 33.72 -26.41
CA GLU A 388 -37.46 35.13 -26.22
C GLU A 388 -38.70 35.80 -25.58
N GLU A 389 -38.90 35.66 -24.28
CA GLU A 389 -39.79 36.56 -23.52
C GLU A 389 -39.05 37.15 -22.32
N GLU A 390 -39.22 38.47 -22.15
CA GLU A 390 -38.54 39.35 -21.19
C GLU A 390 -38.76 38.91 -19.72
N PRO A 391 -37.88 39.27 -18.77
CA PRO A 391 -37.94 38.75 -17.41
C PRO A 391 -39.09 39.43 -16.64
N GLU A 392 -40.21 38.73 -16.48
CA GLU A 392 -41.13 39.02 -15.40
C GLU A 392 -40.62 38.34 -14.11
N GLU A 393 -40.68 39.09 -13.00
CA GLU A 393 -40.23 38.68 -11.67
C GLU A 393 -41.02 37.45 -11.19
N GLU A 394 -40.51 36.25 -11.46
CA GLU A 394 -41.03 35.01 -10.88
C GLU A 394 -40.41 34.75 -9.50
N GLU A 395 -41.30 34.52 -8.54
CA GLU A 395 -41.02 34.15 -7.17
C GLU A 395 -40.02 32.99 -7.10
N GLU A 396 -39.01 33.11 -6.23
CA GLU A 396 -38.06 32.04 -5.85
C GLU A 396 -38.81 30.86 -5.18
N GLY A 397 -39.52 30.08 -5.99
CA GLY A 397 -39.89 28.72 -5.67
C GLY A 397 -38.69 27.84 -5.95
N GLU A 398 -37.92 27.49 -4.92
CA GLU A 398 -37.00 26.35 -4.97
C GLU A 398 -37.78 25.13 -5.50
N GLN A 399 -37.73 24.86 -6.80
CA GLN A 399 -38.20 23.61 -7.36
C GLN A 399 -37.30 22.53 -6.76
N ARG A 400 -37.78 21.92 -5.66
CA ARG A 400 -37.15 20.76 -5.04
C ARG A 400 -37.13 19.64 -6.06
N ARG A 401 -36.01 19.52 -6.79
CA ARG A 401 -35.69 18.40 -7.68
C ARG A 401 -36.03 17.09 -6.94
N ALA A 402 -36.73 16.19 -7.62
CA ALA A 402 -37.07 14.90 -7.04
C ALA A 402 -35.79 14.19 -6.56
N PRO A 403 -35.79 13.56 -5.38
CA PRO A 403 -34.59 12.91 -4.87
C PRO A 403 -34.18 11.77 -5.80
N ARG A 404 -32.98 11.87 -6.38
CA ARG A 404 -32.37 10.83 -7.22
C ARG A 404 -32.19 9.56 -6.40
N LYS A 405 -32.61 8.41 -6.96
CA LYS A 405 -32.42 7.14 -6.26
C LYS A 405 -30.96 6.72 -6.30
N ASP A 406 -30.54 6.08 -5.22
CA ASP A 406 -29.29 5.35 -5.16
C ASP A 406 -29.56 3.86 -5.42
N ARG A 407 -28.72 3.22 -6.24
CA ARG A 407 -28.91 1.86 -6.73
C ARG A 407 -27.71 0.98 -6.43
N VAL A 408 -27.98 -0.27 -6.03
CA VAL A 408 -26.99 -1.36 -6.10
C VAL A 408 -27.15 -1.99 -7.48
N MET A 409 -26.09 -1.94 -8.27
CA MET A 409 -26.03 -2.46 -9.63
C MET A 409 -25.30 -3.80 -9.66
N LEU A 410 -25.66 -4.65 -10.61
CA LEU A 410 -24.94 -5.86 -11.00
C LEU A 410 -24.51 -5.71 -12.47
N TRP A 411 -23.21 -5.81 -12.71
CA TRP A 411 -22.61 -5.86 -14.04
C TRP A 411 -22.11 -7.27 -14.32
N VAL A 412 -22.64 -7.89 -15.37
CA VAL A 412 -22.24 -9.25 -15.76
C VAL A 412 -21.32 -9.22 -16.98
N PRO A 413 -20.44 -10.23 -17.19
CA PRO A 413 -19.71 -10.37 -18.44
C PRO A 413 -20.68 -10.41 -19.64
N PRO A 414 -20.33 -9.81 -20.79
CA PRO A 414 -19.01 -9.26 -21.17
C PRO A 414 -18.72 -7.83 -20.69
N PHE A 415 -19.50 -7.29 -19.75
CA PHE A 415 -19.34 -5.94 -19.19
C PHE A 415 -19.56 -4.81 -20.21
N GLY A 416 -20.51 -4.98 -21.13
CA GLY A 416 -21.03 -3.88 -21.97
C GLY A 416 -22.00 -2.98 -21.20
N GLU A 417 -22.36 -1.84 -21.81
CA GLU A 417 -23.29 -0.87 -21.20
C GLU A 417 -24.67 -1.48 -20.91
N ASP A 418 -25.13 -2.40 -21.77
CA ASP A 418 -26.42 -3.10 -21.63
C ASP A 418 -26.37 -4.30 -20.64
N ASP A 419 -25.18 -4.69 -20.17
CA ASP A 419 -25.00 -5.83 -19.27
C ASP A 419 -25.15 -5.46 -17.79
N VAL A 420 -25.74 -4.30 -17.50
CA VAL A 420 -25.93 -3.76 -16.16
C VAL A 420 -27.39 -3.86 -15.76
N SER A 421 -27.66 -4.35 -14.54
CA SER A 421 -29.01 -4.46 -13.98
C SER A 421 -29.10 -3.92 -12.56
N VAL A 422 -30.26 -3.39 -12.20
CA VAL A 422 -30.55 -2.90 -10.84
C VAL A 422 -30.90 -4.06 -9.93
N VAL A 423 -30.15 -4.25 -8.86
CA VAL A 423 -30.42 -5.27 -7.82
C VAL A 423 -31.31 -4.69 -6.72
N TYR A 424 -31.06 -3.45 -6.32
CA TYR A 424 -31.76 -2.78 -5.22
C TYR A 424 -31.76 -1.27 -5.42
N GLU A 425 -32.83 -0.60 -5.01
CA GLU A 425 -32.95 0.86 -5.01
C GLU A 425 -33.23 1.41 -3.60
N SER A 426 -32.77 2.63 -3.36
CA SER A 426 -32.95 3.35 -2.10
C SER A 426 -33.07 4.85 -2.37
N ASP A 427 -34.04 5.50 -1.73
CA ASP A 427 -34.17 6.98 -1.77
C ASP A 427 -33.12 7.69 -0.89
N GLN A 428 -32.24 6.91 -0.24
CA GLN A 428 -31.16 7.39 0.62
C GLN A 428 -29.81 6.95 0.08
N ARG A 429 -28.83 7.86 0.18
CA ARG A 429 -27.45 7.61 -0.23
C ARG A 429 -26.82 6.43 0.54
N MET A 430 -26.28 5.50 -0.23
CA MET A 430 -25.55 4.32 0.20
C MET A 430 -24.05 4.58 0.11
N SER A 431 -23.31 4.07 1.09
CA SER A 431 -21.85 4.21 1.21
C SER A 431 -21.11 2.90 0.97
N SER A 432 -21.77 1.76 1.19
CA SER A 432 -21.25 0.44 0.89
C SER A 432 -22.37 -0.58 0.81
N HIS A 433 -22.11 -1.69 0.12
CA HIS A 433 -22.96 -2.87 0.12
C HIS A 433 -22.12 -4.14 0.28
N ARG A 434 -22.75 -5.20 0.80
CA ARG A 434 -22.13 -6.52 0.95
C ARG A 434 -23.18 -7.61 0.92
N TYR A 435 -22.83 -8.75 0.34
CA TYR A 435 -23.67 -9.94 0.35
C TYR A 435 -23.31 -10.88 1.50
N SER A 436 -24.31 -11.59 2.02
CA SER A 436 -24.07 -12.84 2.77
C SER A 436 -23.37 -13.88 1.90
N VAL A 437 -22.72 -14.87 2.51
CA VAL A 437 -21.96 -15.92 1.79
C VAL A 437 -22.82 -16.65 0.74
N GLY A 438 -24.09 -16.92 1.04
CA GLY A 438 -25.03 -17.56 0.12
C GLY A 438 -25.75 -16.60 -0.84
N TYR A 439 -25.41 -15.31 -0.82
CA TYR A 439 -26.04 -14.26 -1.63
C TYR A 439 -27.55 -14.06 -1.40
N GLU A 440 -28.12 -14.67 -0.36
CA GLU A 440 -29.54 -14.53 0.02
C GLU A 440 -29.87 -13.16 0.62
N TRP A 441 -28.90 -12.55 1.30
CA TRP A 441 -29.05 -11.26 1.97
C TRP A 441 -28.07 -10.23 1.41
N LEU A 442 -28.61 -9.04 1.12
CA LEU A 442 -27.86 -7.84 0.77
C LEU A 442 -27.89 -6.88 1.97
N PHE A 443 -26.71 -6.55 2.48
CA PHE A 443 -26.50 -5.55 3.51
C PHE A 443 -26.04 -4.25 2.86
N VAL A 444 -26.66 -3.14 3.26
CA VAL A 444 -26.35 -1.81 2.75
C VAL A 444 -26.07 -0.88 3.92
N THR A 445 -24.98 -0.12 3.84
CA THR A 445 -24.66 0.93 4.82
C THR A 445 -25.08 2.28 4.27
N ARG A 446 -25.96 2.96 4.99
CA ARG A 446 -26.42 4.32 4.68
C ARG A 446 -25.67 5.32 5.56
N ARG A 447 -25.31 6.48 5.02
CA ARG A 447 -24.90 7.61 5.86
C ARG A 447 -26.15 8.41 6.24
N PRO A 448 -26.40 8.70 7.53
CA PRO A 448 -27.37 9.73 7.88
C PRO A 448 -26.90 11.04 7.25
N GLY A 449 -27.75 11.71 6.47
CA GLY A 449 -27.41 13.03 5.93
C GLY A 449 -26.96 13.94 7.07
N GLY A 450 -25.82 14.61 6.88
CA GLY A 450 -25.33 15.62 7.81
C GLY A 450 -26.25 16.84 7.78
N GLY A 451 -27.39 16.77 8.46
CA GLY A 451 -28.29 17.88 8.69
C GLY A 451 -28.30 18.22 10.17
N GLY A 452 -27.86 19.45 10.49
CA GLY A 452 -28.26 20.26 11.66
C GLY A 452 -28.21 19.63 13.04
N GLY A 453 -27.38 20.20 13.93
CA GLY A 453 -27.35 19.84 15.35
C GLY A 453 -28.72 19.97 16.06
N PRO A 454 -28.86 19.35 17.25
CA PRO A 454 -30.10 19.44 18.03
C PRO A 454 -30.32 20.87 18.54
N ALA A 455 -31.56 21.34 18.44
CA ALA A 455 -32.06 22.59 19.04
C ALA A 455 -32.08 22.54 20.56
#